data_AF-A0A453E3G8-F1
#
_entry.id   AF-A0A453E3G8-F1
#
_cell.length_a   1.000
_cell.length_b   1.000
_cell.length_c   1.000
_cell.angle_alpha   90.00
_cell.angle_beta   90.00
_cell.angle_gamma   90.00
#
_symmetry.space_group_name_H-M   'P 1'
#
loop_
_entity.id
_entity.type
_entity.pdbx_description
1 polymer ?
#
loop_
_entity_poly.entity_id
_entity_poly.type
_entity_poly.pdbx_seq_one_letter_code
_entity_poly.pdbx_strand_id
1 'polypeptide(L)'
;MYNSPGISVALISIIVGLGFKLSPAPFHQWTPDVYEGSPIPVVAFLFVTSKVATSALAMRILDIPFYFSSNEWHLLLEILTILSIILGNLLAITQTSMNRMLAYSSIGQIGYVIIGIIVGDSNDGYASMITYMLFYISMNLGTFACIVLFGLRTGTDNIRDYVGLYTKDPFWLSL
;
A
#
# COMPACT_ATOMS: atom_id res chain seq x y z
N MET A 1 30.46 -10.71 -15.97
CA MET A 1 29.25 -10.27 -16.68
C MET A 1 28.15 -9.76 -15.75
N TYR A 2 28.14 -10.09 -14.45
CA TYR A 2 27.09 -9.70 -13.51
C TYR A 2 27.17 -8.26 -12.96
N ASN A 3 28.31 -7.58 -13.09
CA ASN A 3 28.48 -6.18 -12.65
C ASN A 3 28.62 -5.24 -13.87
N SER A 4 27.70 -5.34 -14.82
CA SER A 4 27.63 -4.33 -15.89
C SER A 4 26.78 -3.15 -15.43
N PRO A 5 27.17 -1.90 -15.69
CA PRO A 5 26.39 -0.73 -15.30
C PRO A 5 24.96 -0.76 -15.89
N GLY A 6 24.75 -1.45 -17.01
CA GLY A 6 23.43 -1.64 -17.61
C GLY A 6 22.45 -2.42 -16.72
N ILE A 7 22.91 -3.42 -15.98
CA ILE A 7 22.05 -4.20 -15.07
C ILE A 7 21.60 -3.32 -13.90
N SER A 8 22.51 -2.55 -13.29
CA SER A 8 22.17 -1.65 -12.19
C SER A 8 21.18 -0.55 -12.63
N VAL A 9 21.37 0.02 -13.83
CA VAL A 9 20.43 1.00 -14.39
C VAL A 9 19.04 0.37 -14.64
N ALA A 10 19.00 -0.86 -15.17
CA ALA A 10 17.75 -1.58 -15.38
C ALA A 10 17.04 -1.88 -14.05
N LEU A 11 17.78 -2.35 -13.05
CA LEU A 11 17.25 -2.63 -11.70
C LEU A 11 16.63 -1.38 -11.08
N ILE A 12 17.37 -0.26 -11.06
CA ILE A 12 16.88 1.01 -10.51
C ILE A 12 15.62 1.48 -11.26
N SER A 13 15.63 1.42 -12.59
CA SER A 13 14.48 1.83 -13.41
C SER A 13 13.24 1.00 -13.10
N ILE A 14 13.40 -0.31 -12.93
CA ILE A 14 12.33 -1.23 -12.56
C ILE A 14 11.83 -0.95 -11.14
N ILE A 15 12.72 -0.75 -10.16
CA ILE A 15 12.36 -0.42 -8.78
C ILE A 15 11.59 0.90 -8.72
N VAL A 16 11.97 1.90 -9.50
CA VAL A 16 11.22 3.16 -9.60
C VAL A 16 9.82 2.93 -10.16
N GLY A 17 9.67 2.11 -11.21
CA GLY A 17 8.37 1.76 -11.78
C GLY A 17 7.47 0.98 -10.81
N LEU A 18 8.04 -0.02 -10.12
CA LEU A 18 7.36 -0.78 -9.07
C LEU A 18 6.99 0.13 -7.89
N GLY A 19 7.91 1.01 -7.48
CA GLY A 19 7.70 2.00 -6.44
C GLY A 19 6.55 2.95 -6.76
N PHE A 20 6.47 3.48 -7.98
CA PHE A 20 5.35 4.31 -8.39
C PHE A 20 3.99 3.59 -8.26
N LYS A 21 3.93 2.30 -8.63
CA LYS A 21 2.69 1.50 -8.60
C LYS A 21 2.30 1.01 -7.19
N LEU A 22 3.28 0.65 -6.36
CA LEU A 22 3.09 0.23 -4.96
C LEU A 22 2.87 1.41 -4.02
N SER A 23 3.41 2.58 -4.39
CA SER A 23 3.43 3.82 -3.63
C SER A 23 4.11 3.73 -2.25
N PRO A 24 5.29 3.10 -2.08
CA PRO A 24 6.07 3.29 -0.86
C PRO A 24 6.73 4.68 -0.87
N ALA A 25 7.18 5.17 0.28
CA ALA A 25 8.02 6.35 0.31
C ALA A 25 9.37 6.09 -0.39
N PRO A 26 9.88 7.00 -1.25
CA PRO A 26 9.43 8.37 -1.51
C PRO A 26 8.57 8.53 -2.79
N PHE A 27 7.92 7.48 -3.29
CA PHE A 27 7.16 7.50 -4.55
C PHE A 27 5.64 7.66 -4.35
N HIS A 28 5.21 8.04 -3.14
CA HIS A 28 3.81 8.04 -2.72
C HIS A 28 3.06 9.36 -2.97
N GLN A 29 3.69 10.40 -3.52
CA GLN A 29 3.16 11.77 -3.55
C GLN A 29 1.80 11.86 -4.22
N TRP A 30 1.57 11.05 -5.27
CA TRP A 30 0.31 11.05 -6.01
C TRP A 30 -0.84 10.38 -5.25
N THR A 31 -0.53 9.48 -4.30
CA THR A 31 -1.52 8.57 -3.70
C THR A 31 -2.54 9.30 -2.82
N PRO A 32 -2.16 10.20 -1.88
CA PRO A 32 -3.13 10.94 -1.08
C PRO A 32 -4.07 11.80 -1.92
N ASP A 33 -3.55 12.54 -2.90
CA ASP A 33 -4.34 13.48 -3.69
C ASP A 33 -5.31 12.76 -4.63
N VAL A 34 -4.88 11.65 -5.24
CA VAL A 34 -5.78 10.84 -6.08
C VAL A 34 -6.86 10.16 -5.25
N TYR A 35 -6.56 9.73 -4.03
CA TYR A 35 -7.52 9.04 -3.17
C TYR A 35 -8.58 9.99 -2.61
N GLU A 36 -8.22 11.24 -2.36
CA GLU A 36 -9.17 12.27 -1.94
C GLU A 36 -9.99 12.83 -3.10
N GLY A 37 -9.37 13.02 -4.27
CA GLY A 37 -10.02 13.64 -5.43
C GLY A 37 -10.88 12.70 -6.29
N SER A 38 -10.76 11.38 -6.11
CA SER A 38 -11.48 10.39 -6.94
C SER A 38 -12.76 9.89 -6.26
N PRO A 39 -13.77 9.40 -7.02
CA PRO A 39 -14.92 8.74 -6.45
C PRO A 39 -14.51 7.52 -5.60
N ILE A 40 -15.07 7.39 -4.39
CA ILE A 40 -14.69 6.38 -3.39
C ILE A 40 -14.66 4.94 -3.96
N PRO A 41 -15.62 4.48 -4.80
CA PRO A 41 -15.55 3.14 -5.38
C PRO A 41 -14.33 2.90 -6.28
N VAL A 42 -13.88 3.94 -7.01
CA VAL A 42 -12.69 3.89 -7.86
C VAL A 42 -11.44 3.79 -6.99
N VAL A 43 -11.40 4.55 -5.90
CA VAL A 43 -10.31 4.50 -4.91
C VAL A 43 -10.21 3.10 -4.32
N ALA A 44 -11.32 2.52 -3.86
CA ALA A 44 -11.35 1.18 -3.28
C ALA A 44 -10.79 0.11 -4.23
N PHE A 45 -11.14 0.18 -5.51
CA PHE A 45 -10.61 -0.72 -6.53
C PHE A 45 -9.09 -0.55 -6.73
N LEU A 46 -8.61 0.69 -6.89
CA LEU A 46 -7.19 0.98 -7.06
C LEU A 46 -6.36 0.59 -5.84
N PHE A 47 -6.91 0.79 -4.64
CA PHE A 47 -6.30 0.48 -3.36
C PHE A 47 -5.91 -0.99 -3.25
N VAL A 48 -6.81 -1.87 -3.70
CA VAL A 48 -6.65 -3.31 -3.53
C VAL A 48 -5.99 -3.93 -4.75
N THR A 49 -6.60 -3.78 -5.94
CA THR A 49 -6.20 -4.55 -7.11
C THR A 49 -4.82 -4.15 -7.62
N SER A 50 -4.50 -2.85 -7.66
CA SER A 50 -3.21 -2.37 -8.17
C SER A 50 -2.05 -2.83 -7.27
N LYS A 51 -2.21 -2.72 -5.95
CA LYS A 51 -1.16 -3.09 -4.99
C LYS A 51 -0.90 -4.60 -4.96
N VAL A 52 -1.96 -5.41 -5.01
CA VAL A 52 -1.86 -6.88 -5.06
C VAL A 52 -1.21 -7.37 -6.35
N ALA A 53 -1.62 -6.82 -7.50
CA ALA A 53 -1.00 -7.18 -8.77
C ALA A 53 0.49 -6.79 -8.81
N THR A 54 0.82 -5.61 -8.29
CA THR A 54 2.20 -5.11 -8.32
C THR A 54 3.10 -5.85 -7.32
N SER A 55 2.60 -6.26 -6.15
CA SER A 55 3.41 -7.06 -5.20
C SER A 55 3.72 -8.44 -5.76
N ALA A 56 2.76 -9.08 -6.43
CA ALA A 56 2.97 -10.35 -7.12
C ALA A 56 3.98 -10.20 -8.29
N LEU A 57 3.90 -9.09 -9.03
CA LEU A 57 4.86 -8.77 -10.08
C LEU A 57 6.26 -8.51 -9.51
N ALA A 58 6.36 -7.76 -8.41
CA ALA A 58 7.62 -7.43 -7.76
C ALA A 58 8.36 -8.69 -7.30
N MET A 59 7.66 -9.62 -6.65
CA MET A 59 8.20 -10.94 -6.29
C MET A 59 8.78 -11.65 -7.53
N ARG A 60 8.01 -11.76 -8.62
CA ARG A 60 8.45 -12.46 -9.84
C ARG A 60 9.64 -11.79 -10.53
N ILE A 61 9.64 -10.46 -10.62
CA ILE A 61 10.69 -9.71 -11.33
C ILE A 61 11.97 -9.64 -10.49
N LEU A 62 11.91 -9.57 -9.16
CA LEU A 62 13.14 -9.49 -8.36
C LEU A 62 13.81 -10.86 -8.24
N ASP A 63 13.03 -11.93 -8.08
CA ASP A 63 13.58 -13.29 -7.91
C ASP A 63 14.16 -13.88 -9.18
N ILE A 64 13.53 -13.68 -10.34
CA ILE A 64 13.88 -14.46 -11.55
C ILE A 64 15.04 -13.79 -12.30
N PRO A 65 14.90 -12.58 -12.87
CA PRO A 65 15.99 -11.94 -13.62
C PRO A 65 17.07 -11.30 -12.73
N PHE A 66 16.75 -10.89 -11.49
CA PHE A 66 17.70 -10.20 -10.61
C PHE A 66 18.21 -11.06 -9.44
N TYR A 67 18.09 -12.38 -9.54
CA TYR A 67 18.61 -13.33 -8.56
C TYR A 67 20.09 -13.06 -8.18
N PHE A 68 20.91 -12.76 -9.18
CA PHE A 68 22.36 -12.52 -9.01
C PHE A 68 22.70 -11.16 -8.34
N SER A 69 21.73 -10.26 -8.20
CA SER A 69 21.87 -8.90 -7.65
C SER A 69 21.04 -8.74 -6.36
N SER A 70 20.78 -9.85 -5.63
CA SER A 70 19.99 -9.87 -4.39
C SER A 70 20.38 -8.80 -3.39
N ASN A 71 21.65 -8.69 -3.04
CA ASN A 71 22.10 -7.68 -2.07
C ASN A 71 21.73 -6.23 -2.47
N GLU A 72 21.77 -5.89 -3.76
CA GLU A 72 21.51 -4.53 -4.22
C GLU A 72 20.03 -4.18 -4.10
N TRP A 73 19.13 -5.07 -4.53
CA TRP A 73 17.69 -4.81 -4.44
C TRP A 73 17.14 -5.00 -3.04
N HIS A 74 17.72 -5.89 -2.21
CA HIS A 74 17.37 -5.99 -0.78
C HIS A 74 17.62 -4.64 -0.08
N LEU A 75 18.82 -4.07 -0.23
CA LEU A 75 19.17 -2.79 0.40
C LEU A 75 18.24 -1.65 -0.06
N LEU A 76 17.90 -1.60 -1.35
CA LEU A 76 16.96 -0.60 -1.86
C LEU A 76 15.56 -0.78 -1.26
N LEU A 77 15.05 -2.01 -1.21
CA LEU A 77 13.74 -2.30 -0.63
C LEU A 77 13.70 -2.07 0.90
N GLU A 78 14.79 -2.32 1.62
CA GLU A 78 14.90 -2.05 3.06
C GLU A 78 14.75 -0.55 3.34
N ILE A 79 15.44 0.29 2.58
CA ILE A 79 15.33 1.76 2.69
C ILE A 79 13.90 2.21 2.41
N LEU A 80 13.29 1.71 1.33
CA LEU A 80 11.89 2.01 0.99
C LEU A 80 10.94 1.57 2.10
N THR A 81 11.16 0.39 2.69
CA THR A 81 10.34 -0.17 3.75
C THR A 81 10.36 0.70 5.00
N ILE A 82 11.56 1.05 5.48
CA ILE A 82 11.74 1.87 6.67
C ILE A 82 11.08 3.23 6.48
N LEU A 83 11.35 3.89 5.34
CA LEU A 83 10.75 5.18 5.02
C LEU A 83 9.22 5.10 4.95
N SER A 84 8.68 4.06 4.30
CA SER A 84 7.23 3.93 4.08
C SER A 84 6.47 3.68 5.38
N ILE A 85 6.98 2.83 6.26
CA ILE A 85 6.36 2.56 7.58
C ILE A 85 6.37 3.82 8.43
N ILE A 86 7.51 4.51 8.50
CA ILE A 86 7.66 5.71 9.34
C ILE A 86 6.77 6.84 8.80
N LEU A 87 6.93 7.21 7.52
CA LEU A 87 6.20 8.34 6.93
C LEU A 87 4.71 8.06 6.80
N GLY A 88 4.33 6.85 6.39
CA GLY A 88 2.92 6.46 6.26
C GLY A 88 2.18 6.57 7.60
N ASN A 89 2.74 6.01 8.67
CA ASN A 89 2.08 6.02 9.97
C ASN A 89 2.08 7.41 10.62
N LEU A 90 3.18 8.17 10.54
CA LEU A 90 3.25 9.51 11.14
C LEU A 90 2.33 10.50 10.42
N LEU A 91 2.30 10.47 9.08
CA LEU A 91 1.45 11.38 8.30
C LEU A 91 -0.03 10.99 8.39
N ALA A 92 -0.37 9.72 8.61
CA ALA A 92 -1.76 9.31 8.81
C ALA A 92 -2.39 9.98 10.05
N ILE A 93 -1.63 10.12 11.15
CA ILE A 93 -2.12 10.70 12.42
C ILE A 93 -2.54 12.17 12.25
N THR A 94 -1.92 12.90 11.34
CA THR A 94 -2.17 14.34 11.16
C THR A 94 -3.31 14.64 10.18
N GLN A 95 -3.86 13.63 9.50
CA GLN A 95 -4.92 13.85 8.51
C GLN A 95 -6.28 14.10 9.16
N THR A 96 -7.08 14.95 8.53
CA THR A 96 -8.46 15.25 8.96
C THR A 96 -9.53 14.61 8.07
N SER A 97 -9.20 14.29 6.81
CA SER A 97 -10.08 13.55 5.92
C SER A 97 -9.80 12.05 6.01
N MET A 98 -10.87 11.27 6.00
CA MET A 98 -10.84 9.82 6.11
C MET A 98 -10.11 9.20 4.91
N ASN A 99 -10.34 9.73 3.71
CA ASN A 99 -9.72 9.26 2.48
C ASN A 99 -8.19 9.45 2.49
N ARG A 100 -7.70 10.63 2.89
CA ARG A 100 -6.25 10.88 3.03
C ARG A 100 -5.64 10.02 4.12
N MET A 101 -6.31 9.89 5.27
CA MET A 101 -5.83 9.05 6.36
C MET A 101 -5.63 7.60 5.89
N LEU A 102 -6.59 7.05 5.15
CA LEU A 102 -6.47 5.71 4.55
C LEU A 102 -5.39 5.63 3.47
N ALA A 103 -5.20 6.69 2.68
CA ALA A 103 -4.10 6.74 1.72
C ALA A 103 -2.75 6.58 2.42
N TYR A 104 -2.52 7.31 3.51
CA TYR A 104 -1.30 7.19 4.32
C TYR A 104 -1.19 5.86 5.07
N SER A 105 -2.29 5.33 5.58
CA SER A 105 -2.31 3.97 6.14
C SER A 105 -1.88 2.93 5.09
N SER A 106 -2.32 3.08 3.84
CA SER A 106 -1.93 2.20 2.73
C SER A 106 -0.44 2.29 2.37
N ILE A 107 0.16 3.47 2.57
CA ILE A 107 1.60 3.73 2.38
C ILE A 107 2.39 3.06 3.51
N GLY A 108 1.91 3.11 4.76
CA GLY A 108 2.51 2.34 5.84
C GLY A 108 2.42 0.83 5.61
N GLN A 109 1.23 0.35 5.23
CA GLN A 109 0.93 -1.07 5.07
C GLN A 109 1.75 -1.75 3.95
N ILE A 110 2.04 -1.03 2.86
CA ILE A 110 2.89 -1.59 1.80
C ILE A 110 4.32 -1.87 2.27
N GLY A 111 4.81 -1.14 3.27
CA GLY A 111 6.10 -1.45 3.90
C GLY A 111 6.12 -2.86 4.49
N TYR A 112 5.06 -3.29 5.17
CA TYR A 112 4.97 -4.65 5.71
C TYR A 112 4.93 -5.73 4.62
N VAL A 113 4.29 -5.44 3.48
CA VAL A 113 4.29 -6.33 2.31
C VAL A 113 5.70 -6.49 1.74
N ILE A 114 6.45 -5.38 1.65
CA ILE A 114 7.83 -5.38 1.12
C ILE A 114 8.76 -6.20 2.03
N ILE A 115 8.55 -6.25 3.35
CA ILE A 115 9.33 -7.11 4.25
C ILE A 115 9.30 -8.58 3.80
N GLY A 116 8.12 -9.09 3.43
CA GLY A 116 7.99 -10.46 2.93
C GLY A 116 8.74 -10.70 1.61
N ILE A 117 8.83 -9.67 0.76
CA ILE A 117 9.61 -9.71 -0.49
C ILE A 117 11.12 -9.71 -0.19
N ILE A 118 11.57 -8.89 0.75
CA ILE A 118 12.99 -8.81 1.15
C ILE A 118 13.47 -10.16 1.71
N VAL A 119 12.66 -10.85 2.50
CA VAL A 119 13.05 -12.16 3.04
C VAL A 119 13.26 -13.17 1.91
N GLY A 120 12.46 -13.11 0.84
CA GLY A 120 12.69 -13.87 -0.39
C GLY A 120 12.59 -15.40 -0.29
N ASP A 121 12.37 -15.93 0.92
CA ASP A 121 12.19 -17.36 1.13
C ASP A 121 10.77 -17.80 0.78
N SER A 122 10.69 -18.91 0.04
CA SER A 122 9.43 -19.51 -0.43
C SER A 122 8.55 -20.03 0.69
N ASN A 123 9.13 -20.49 1.80
CA ASN A 123 8.36 -21.10 2.89
C ASN A 123 7.84 -20.06 3.88
N ASP A 124 8.66 -19.06 4.23
CA ASP A 124 8.30 -18.09 5.27
C ASP A 124 7.99 -16.69 4.70
N GLY A 125 8.91 -16.12 3.91
CA GLY A 125 8.81 -14.75 3.39
C GLY A 125 7.59 -14.54 2.50
N TYR A 126 7.50 -15.30 1.41
CA TYR A 126 6.40 -15.17 0.46
C TYR A 126 5.06 -15.63 1.03
N ALA A 127 5.05 -16.66 1.88
CA ALA A 127 3.84 -17.06 2.60
C ALA A 127 3.31 -15.94 3.50
N SER A 128 4.19 -15.26 4.25
CA SER A 128 3.80 -14.11 5.08
C SER A 128 3.25 -12.94 4.26
N MET A 129 3.86 -12.64 3.11
CA MET A 129 3.39 -11.59 2.19
C MET A 129 1.98 -11.91 1.67
N ILE A 130 1.76 -13.14 1.18
CA ILE A 130 0.47 -13.55 0.60
C ILE A 130 -0.63 -13.55 1.66
N THR A 131 -0.33 -14.08 2.85
CA THR A 131 -1.29 -14.09 3.96
C THR A 131 -1.63 -12.67 4.41
N TYR A 132 -0.64 -11.79 4.55
CA TYR A 132 -0.87 -10.37 4.85
C TYR A 132 -1.75 -9.71 3.78
N MET A 133 -1.46 -9.95 2.48
CA MET A 133 -2.24 -9.37 1.39
C MET A 133 -3.69 -9.86 1.36
N LEU A 134 -3.95 -11.11 1.77
CA LEU A 134 -5.31 -11.62 1.91
C LEU A 134 -6.10 -10.88 3.00
N PHE A 135 -5.47 -10.62 4.15
CA PHE A 135 -6.08 -9.82 5.22
C PHE A 135 -6.23 -8.35 4.80
N TYR A 136 -5.23 -7.81 4.09
CA TYR A 136 -5.26 -6.46 3.54
C TYR A 136 -6.46 -6.26 2.61
N ILE A 137 -6.72 -7.20 1.69
CA ILE A 137 -7.89 -7.16 0.80
C ILE A 137 -9.18 -7.11 1.63
N SER A 138 -9.34 -8.04 2.56
CA SER A 138 -10.56 -8.16 3.38
C SER A 138 -10.82 -6.91 4.23
N MET A 139 -9.80 -6.42 4.92
CA MET A 139 -9.89 -5.23 5.78
C MET A 139 -10.23 -3.97 4.99
N ASN A 140 -9.57 -3.76 3.84
CA ASN A 140 -9.80 -2.56 3.04
C ASN A 140 -11.16 -2.59 2.34
N LEU A 141 -11.61 -3.75 1.84
CA LEU A 141 -12.96 -3.86 1.28
C LEU A 141 -14.04 -3.56 2.32
N GLY A 142 -13.91 -4.07 3.56
CA GLY A 142 -14.83 -3.74 4.65
C GLY A 142 -14.82 -2.24 4.98
N THR A 143 -13.62 -1.68 5.14
CA THR A 143 -13.43 -0.25 5.44
C THR A 143 -14.04 0.64 4.37
N PHE A 144 -13.77 0.37 3.09
CA PHE A 144 -14.32 1.15 1.98
C PHE A 144 -15.83 0.96 1.83
N ALA A 145 -16.38 -0.21 2.13
CA ALA A 145 -17.83 -0.40 2.15
C ALA A 145 -18.51 0.55 3.15
N CYS A 146 -17.97 0.64 4.37
CA CYS A 146 -18.47 1.57 5.40
C CYS A 146 -18.34 3.04 4.96
N ILE A 147 -17.21 3.43 4.36
CA ILE A 147 -16.98 4.81 3.92
C ILE A 147 -17.88 5.20 2.74
N VAL A 148 -18.10 4.30 1.77
CA VAL A 148 -19.04 4.54 0.67
C VAL A 148 -20.43 4.79 1.22
N LEU A 149 -20.88 3.96 2.16
CA LEU A 149 -22.24 4.04 2.69
C LEU A 149 -22.44 5.28 3.57
N PHE A 150 -21.42 5.69 4.32
CA PHE A 150 -21.40 6.98 5.03
C PHE A 150 -21.45 8.15 4.04
N GLY A 151 -20.55 8.17 3.05
CA GLY A 151 -20.43 9.25 2.06
C GLY A 151 -21.68 9.44 1.22
N LEU A 152 -22.41 8.37 0.89
CA LEU A 152 -23.71 8.46 0.19
C LEU A 152 -24.81 9.17 1.00
N ARG A 153 -24.72 9.17 2.34
CA ARG A 153 -25.72 9.80 3.21
C ARG A 153 -25.35 11.22 3.61
N THR A 154 -24.09 11.45 3.99
CA THR A 154 -23.64 12.74 4.54
C THR A 154 -23.03 13.65 3.48
N GLY A 155 -22.46 13.09 2.42
CA GLY A 155 -21.71 13.83 1.41
C GLY A 155 -20.35 14.35 1.91
N THR A 156 -19.90 13.94 3.10
CA THR A 156 -18.63 14.38 3.69
C THR A 156 -17.70 13.21 3.97
N ASP A 157 -16.40 13.47 3.98
CA ASP A 157 -15.34 12.51 4.31
C ASP A 157 -14.50 12.95 5.51
N ASN A 158 -14.95 13.97 6.26
CA ASN A 158 -14.23 14.48 7.42
C ASN A 158 -14.37 13.52 8.61
N ILE A 159 -13.26 13.22 9.28
CA ILE A 159 -13.23 12.30 10.42
C ILE A 159 -14.15 12.78 11.55
N ARG A 160 -14.31 14.10 11.72
CA ARG A 160 -15.18 14.67 12.77
C ARG A 160 -16.66 14.36 12.58
N ASP A 161 -17.09 14.12 11.36
CA ASP A 161 -18.51 13.87 11.05
C ASP A 161 -18.96 12.45 11.43
N TYR A 162 -18.01 11.58 11.75
CA TYR A 162 -18.27 10.23 12.27
C TYR A 162 -18.66 10.22 13.77
N VAL A 163 -18.56 11.36 14.47
CA VAL A 163 -18.90 11.44 15.89
C VAL A 163 -20.38 11.14 16.13
N GLY A 164 -20.66 10.18 17.01
CA GLY A 164 -22.03 9.77 17.35
C GLY A 164 -22.68 8.83 16.35
N LEU A 165 -21.92 8.25 15.40
CA LEU A 165 -22.46 7.28 14.44
C LEU A 165 -23.11 6.06 15.13
N TYR A 166 -22.53 5.62 16.25
CA TYR A 166 -23.04 4.49 17.04
C TYR A 166 -24.49 4.64 17.49
N THR A 167 -24.94 5.86 17.83
CA THR A 167 -26.30 6.07 18.33
C THR A 167 -27.33 6.21 17.22
N LYS A 168 -26.92 6.68 16.04
CA LYS A 168 -27.81 6.86 14.89
C LYS A 168 -27.94 5.58 14.06
N ASP A 169 -26.86 4.80 14.02
CA ASP A 169 -26.60 3.87 12.93
C ASP A 169 -25.63 2.77 13.46
N PRO A 170 -26.06 1.89 14.39
CA PRO A 170 -25.16 0.95 15.08
C PRO A 170 -24.63 -0.19 14.20
N PHE A 171 -25.39 -0.59 13.17
CA PHE A 171 -25.01 -1.69 12.27
C PHE A 171 -23.74 -1.39 11.45
N TRP A 172 -23.48 -0.12 11.18
CA TRP A 172 -22.31 0.34 10.41
C TRP A 172 -20.98 0.12 11.12
N LEU A 173 -21.00 0.01 12.45
CA LEU A 173 -19.82 -0.23 13.27
C LEU A 173 -19.54 -1.71 13.51
N SER A 174 -20.47 -2.59 13.11
CA SER A 174 -20.35 -4.04 13.29
C SER A 174 -19.86 -4.81 12.05
N LEU A 175 -19.65 -4.10 10.93
CA LEU A 175 -19.07 -4.61 9.68
C LEU A 175 -17.56 -4.34 9.64
#